data_AF-A0A518BV21-F1
#
_entry.id   AF-A0A518BV21-F1
#
_cell.length_a   1.000
_cell.length_b   1.000
_cell.length_c   1.000
_cell.angle_alpha   90.00
_cell.angle_beta   90.00
_cell.angle_gamma   90.00
#
_symmetry.space_group_name_H-M   'P 1'
#
loop_
_entity.id
_entity.type
_entity.pdbx_description
1 polymer ?
#
loop_
_entity_poly.entity_id
_entity_poly.type
_entity_poly.pdbx_seq_one_letter_code
_entity_poly.pdbx_strand_id
1 'polypeptide(L)'
;MTCGVIMLAQGINTADLIRAFAVLAGSFILLGIVLGVLRYYLIRRGTDDHTELRTSFTLHDLRTMHEAGELTDEEYEAMRERITRSVRDED
;
A
#
# COMPACT_ATOMS: atom_id res chain seq x y z
N MET A 1 42.39 -3.88 -19.38
CA MET A 1 41.67 -4.03 -18.09
C MET A 1 40.22 -4.47 -18.32
N THR A 2 39.99 -5.59 -19.01
CA THR A 2 38.63 -6.11 -19.30
C THR A 2 38.52 -7.63 -19.09
N CYS A 3 39.59 -8.29 -18.65
CA CYS A 3 39.63 -9.75 -18.48
C CYS A 3 38.95 -10.24 -17.19
N GLY A 4 38.55 -9.34 -16.28
CA GLY A 4 37.98 -9.70 -14.96
C GLY A 4 36.46 -9.91 -14.93
N VAL A 5 35.71 -9.45 -15.94
CA VAL A 5 34.24 -9.47 -15.89
C VAL A 5 33.64 -10.77 -16.45
N ILE A 6 34.37 -11.48 -17.31
CA ILE A 6 33.85 -12.69 -18.00
C ILE A 6 34.08 -13.97 -17.16
N MET A 7 34.88 -13.91 -16.10
CA MET A 7 35.23 -15.10 -15.28
C MET A 7 34.20 -15.45 -14.18
N LEU A 8 33.09 -14.71 -14.07
CA LEU A 8 31.96 -15.03 -13.17
C LEU A 8 30.89 -15.92 -13.82
N ALA A 9 31.11 -16.40 -15.05
CA ALA A 9 30.17 -17.26 -15.78
C ALA A 9 30.59 -18.75 -15.78
N GLN A 10 31.38 -19.19 -14.80
CA GLN A 10 31.83 -20.57 -14.67
C GLN A 10 31.02 -21.29 -13.58
N GLY A 11 30.14 -22.20 -14.01
CA GLY A 11 29.64 -23.31 -13.19
C GLY A 11 28.41 -23.04 -12.32
N ILE A 12 27.36 -22.37 -12.84
CA ILE A 12 26.05 -22.47 -12.19
C ILE A 12 25.52 -23.88 -12.48
N ASN A 13 25.67 -24.80 -11.52
CA ASN A 13 25.03 -26.10 -11.61
C ASN A 13 23.53 -25.88 -11.73
N THR A 14 22.88 -26.54 -12.67
CA THR A 14 21.41 -26.49 -12.82
C THR A 14 20.69 -26.83 -11.50
N ALA A 15 21.31 -27.67 -10.67
CA ALA A 15 20.84 -27.98 -9.32
C ALA A 15 20.85 -26.79 -8.36
N ASP A 16 21.86 -25.92 -8.41
CA ASP A 16 21.96 -24.72 -7.56
C ASP A 16 20.94 -23.66 -8.00
N LEU A 17 20.71 -23.54 -9.31
CA LEU A 17 19.69 -22.68 -9.87
C LEU A 17 18.28 -23.08 -9.39
N ILE A 18 17.94 -24.38 -9.46
CA ILE A 18 16.63 -24.90 -9.04
C ILE A 18 16.42 -24.67 -7.53
N ARG A 19 17.45 -24.88 -6.70
CA ARG A 19 17.38 -24.61 -5.25
C ARG A 19 17.17 -23.14 -4.97
N ALA A 20 17.88 -22.25 -5.66
CA ALA A 20 17.72 -20.81 -5.51
C ALA A 20 16.30 -20.35 -5.87
N PHE A 21 15.75 -20.87 -6.98
CA PHE A 21 14.37 -20.59 -7.37
C PHE A 21 13.35 -21.12 -6.36
N ALA A 22 13.53 -22.32 -5.84
CA ALA A 22 12.64 -22.89 -4.82
C ALA A 22 12.65 -22.05 -3.52
N VAL A 23 13.84 -21.62 -3.08
CA VAL A 23 13.99 -20.75 -1.89
C VAL A 23 13.37 -19.38 -2.15
N LEU A 24 13.61 -18.76 -3.31
CA LEU A 24 13.00 -17.48 -3.68
C LEU A 24 11.47 -17.59 -3.73
N ALA A 25 10.94 -18.58 -4.45
CA ALA A 25 9.50 -18.79 -4.54
C ALA A 25 8.86 -19.01 -3.16
N GLY A 26 9.48 -19.85 -2.32
CA GLY A 26 9.05 -20.05 -0.94
C GLY A 26 9.07 -18.76 -0.12
N SER A 27 10.13 -17.95 -0.27
CA SER A 27 10.25 -16.66 0.42
C SER A 27 9.18 -15.66 0.00
N PHE A 28 8.84 -15.59 -1.30
CA PHE A 28 7.77 -14.72 -1.80
C PHE A 28 6.40 -15.15 -1.29
N ILE A 29 6.12 -16.46 -1.26
CA ILE A 29 4.88 -16.99 -0.70
C ILE A 29 4.77 -16.63 0.78
N LEU A 30 5.83 -16.87 1.55
CA LEU A 30 5.86 -16.57 2.99
C LEU A 30 5.70 -15.06 3.24
N LEU A 31 6.37 -14.22 2.47
CA LEU A 31 6.26 -12.77 2.56
C LEU A 31 4.85 -12.29 2.19
N GLY A 32 4.23 -12.87 1.16
CA GLY A 32 2.84 -12.60 0.79
C GLY A 32 1.85 -12.98 1.90
N ILE A 33 2.06 -14.13 2.56
CA ILE A 33 1.26 -14.55 3.71
C ILE A 33 1.45 -13.58 4.88
N VAL A 34 2.69 -13.20 5.21
CA VAL A 34 2.98 -12.26 6.29
C VAL A 34 2.33 -10.90 6.03
N LEU A 35 2.45 -10.37 4.82
CA LEU A 35 1.79 -9.12 4.43
C LEU A 35 0.27 -9.23 4.44
N GLY A 36 -0.28 -10.35 3.97
CA GLY A 36 -1.72 -10.62 3.97
C GLY A 36 -2.27 -10.69 5.40
N VAL A 37 -1.59 -11.41 6.29
CA VAL A 37 -1.92 -11.51 7.71
C VAL A 37 -1.76 -10.17 8.40
N LEU A 38 -0.68 -9.42 8.14
CA LEU A 38 -0.45 -8.10 8.69
C LEU A 38 -1.56 -7.12 8.28
N ARG A 39 -1.90 -7.07 6.99
CA ARG A 39 -3.02 -6.28 6.47
C ARG A 39 -4.35 -6.71 7.10
N TYR A 40 -4.58 -8.01 7.20
CA TYR A 40 -5.77 -8.56 7.84
C TYR A 40 -5.88 -8.13 9.30
N TYR A 41 -4.78 -8.19 10.05
CA TYR A 41 -4.73 -7.74 11.44
C TYR A 41 -4.91 -6.23 11.58
N LEU A 42 -4.32 -5.42 10.71
CA LEU A 42 -4.48 -3.96 10.75
C LEU A 42 -5.92 -3.55 10.46
N ILE A 43 -6.56 -4.14 9.44
CA ILE A 43 -7.96 -3.87 9.12
C ILE A 43 -8.87 -4.37 10.23
N ARG A 44 -8.61 -5.56 10.76
CA ARG A 44 -9.45 -6.16 11.81
C ARG A 44 -9.27 -5.46 13.17
N ARG A 45 -8.10 -4.91 13.45
CA ARG A 45 -7.81 -4.19 14.70
C ARG A 45 -8.26 -2.72 14.65
N GLY A 46 -8.42 -2.15 13.46
CA GLY A 46 -8.90 -0.78 13.26
C GLY A 46 -10.40 -0.55 13.47
N THR A 47 -11.16 -1.56 13.90
CA THR A 47 -12.60 -1.41 14.18
C THR A 47 -12.90 -1.26 15.68
N ASP A 48 -11.93 -1.49 16.56
CA ASP A 48 -12.12 -1.31 18.02
C ASP A 48 -11.60 0.05 18.55
N ASP A 49 -10.89 0.84 17.73
CA ASP A 49 -10.59 2.25 18.02
C ASP A 49 -11.55 3.17 17.27
N HIS A 50 -12.81 3.17 17.71
CA HIS A 50 -13.61 4.38 17.59
C HIS A 50 -12.87 5.51 18.32
N THR A 51 -12.28 6.50 17.60
CA THR A 51 -12.30 7.97 17.92
C THR A 51 -11.10 8.82 17.40
N GLU A 52 -10.02 8.30 16.79
CA GLU A 52 -8.85 9.20 16.49
C GLU A 52 -8.29 9.25 15.06
N LEU A 53 -8.98 8.71 14.04
CA LEU A 53 -8.64 8.98 12.62
C LEU A 53 -9.72 9.77 11.87
N ARG A 54 -10.60 10.47 12.61
CA ARG A 54 -11.56 11.42 12.03
C ARG A 54 -11.02 12.83 11.85
N THR A 55 -9.76 13.08 12.21
CA THR A 55 -9.21 14.44 12.28
C THR A 55 -7.91 14.56 11.50
N SER A 56 -7.93 14.30 10.19
CA SER A 56 -7.05 15.00 9.22
C SER A 56 -7.36 14.63 7.76
N PHE A 57 -8.60 14.30 7.41
CA PHE A 57 -9.03 14.49 6.02
C PHE A 57 -9.80 15.80 6.01
N THR A 58 -9.06 16.88 5.86
CA THR A 58 -9.59 18.23 5.94
C THR A 58 -10.23 18.61 4.61
N LEU A 59 -11.12 19.61 4.60
CA LEU A 59 -11.60 20.22 3.35
C LEU A 59 -10.46 20.69 2.44
N HIS A 60 -9.28 20.94 3.02
CA HIS A 60 -8.07 21.25 2.27
C HIS A 60 -7.59 20.08 1.42
N ASP A 61 -7.52 18.87 1.98
CA ASP A 61 -7.09 17.67 1.25
C ASP A 61 -8.03 17.32 0.08
N LEU A 62 -9.35 17.48 0.30
CA LEU A 62 -10.35 17.33 -0.76
C LEU A 62 -10.17 18.34 -1.90
N ARG A 63 -9.87 19.60 -1.57
CA ARG A 63 -9.58 20.63 -2.58
C ARG A 63 -8.32 20.28 -3.36
N THR A 64 -7.26 19.83 -2.68
CA THR A 64 -6.00 19.46 -3.34
C THR A 64 -6.19 18.30 -4.31
N MET A 65 -6.99 17.28 -3.94
CA MET A 65 -7.31 16.17 -4.84
C MET A 65 -8.16 16.59 -6.05
N HIS A 66 -9.09 17.53 -5.85
CA HIS A 66 -9.88 18.10 -6.94
C HIS A 66 -9.01 18.92 -7.92
N GLU A 67 -8.12 19.78 -7.40
CA GLU A 67 -7.17 20.56 -8.19
C GLU A 67 -6.14 19.67 -8.92
N ALA A 68 -5.79 18.52 -8.33
CA ALA A 68 -4.94 17.51 -8.95
C ALA A 68 -5.66 16.70 -10.06
N GLY A 69 -6.99 16.87 -10.20
CA GLY A 69 -7.81 16.11 -11.14
C GLY A 69 -8.01 14.64 -10.74
N GLU A 70 -7.78 14.29 -9.47
CA GLU A 70 -8.01 12.95 -8.93
C GLU A 70 -9.48 12.68 -8.61
N LEU A 71 -10.29 13.74 -8.56
CA LEU A 71 -11.72 13.72 -8.30
C LEU A 71 -12.46 14.51 -9.37
N THR A 72 -13.62 14.03 -9.80
CA THR A 72 -14.52 14.84 -10.63
C THR A 72 -15.22 15.91 -9.81
N ASP A 73 -15.76 16.92 -10.50
CA ASP A 73 -16.52 18.00 -9.86
C ASP A 73 -17.68 17.46 -9.02
N GLU A 74 -18.37 16.43 -9.53
CA GLU A 74 -19.50 15.79 -8.84
C GLU A 74 -19.05 15.03 -7.58
N GLU A 75 -17.91 14.35 -7.65
CA GLU A 75 -17.35 13.60 -6.52
C GLU A 75 -16.88 14.54 -5.40
N TYR A 76 -16.23 15.64 -5.78
CA TYR A 76 -15.81 16.69 -4.85
C TYR A 76 -17.01 17.31 -4.13
N GLU A 77 -18.06 17.68 -4.85
CA GLU A 77 -19.25 18.30 -4.27
C GLU A 77 -19.98 17.35 -3.31
N ALA A 78 -20.14 16.08 -3.70
CA ALA A 78 -20.77 15.06 -2.86
C ALA A 78 -19.99 14.82 -1.55
N MET A 79 -18.66 14.83 -1.59
CA MET A 79 -17.83 14.65 -0.40
C MET A 79 -17.79 15.90 0.49
N ARG A 80 -17.71 17.10 -0.12
CA ARG A 80 -17.79 18.38 0.60
C ARG A 80 -19.10 18.50 1.38
N GLU A 81 -20.22 18.09 0.79
CA GLU A 81 -21.52 18.13 1.46
C GLU A 81 -21.57 17.21 2.68
N ARG A 82 -21.03 15.99 2.57
CA ARG A 82 -20.98 15.02 3.68
C ARG A 82 -20.19 15.54 4.87
N ILE A 83 -19.04 16.18 4.62
CA ILE A 83 -18.20 16.75 5.68
C ILE A 83 -18.86 17.99 6.30
N THR A 84 -19.44 18.85 5.48
CA THR A 84 -20.13 20.04 5.98
C THR A 84 -21.32 19.65 6.86
N ARG A 85 -22.05 18.58 6.48
CA ARG A 85 -23.16 18.05 7.25
C ARG A 85 -22.70 17.44 8.58
N SER A 86 -21.63 16.66 8.58
CA SER A 86 -21.11 16.08 9.84
C SER A 86 -20.68 17.15 10.84
N VAL A 87 -20.04 18.23 10.37
CA VAL A 87 -19.65 19.36 11.25
C VAL A 87 -20.89 20.06 11.81
N ARG A 88 -21.95 20.22 11.02
CA ARG A 88 -23.18 20.89 11.47
C ARG A 88 -24.01 20.06 12.47
N ASP A 89 -23.93 18.73 12.39
CA ASP A 89 -24.69 17.83 13.28
C ASP A 89 -23.98 17.61 14.63
N GLU A 90 -22.73 18.09 14.79
CA GLU A 90 -21.93 18.04 16.02
C GLU A 90 -22.05 19.31 16.90
N ASP A 91 -22.82 20.32 16.46
CA ASP A 91 -23.22 21.53 17.23
C ASP A 91 -24.66 21.40 17.79
#